data_AF-A0A7X8ZAW9-F1
#
_entry.id   AF-A0A7X8ZAW9-F1
#
_cell.length_a   1.000
_cell.length_b   1.000
_cell.length_c   1.000
_cell.angle_alpha   90.00
_cell.angle_beta   90.00
_cell.angle_gamma   90.00
#
_symmetry.space_group_name_H-M   'P 1'
#
loop_
_entity.id
_entity.type
_entity.pdbx_description
1 polymer ?
#
loop_
_entity_poly.entity_id
_entity_poly.type
_entity_poly.pdbx_seq_one_letter_code
_entity_poly.pdbx_strand_id
1 'polypeptide(L)'
;MKIIKPSYEIIDTLNGKEILKKIELCGRVCYKSEDKITENSAREFVKQIIKAGHESVLEHFSFSVRFITDRGISHEIVRHRIASYSQESTRYCNYSNDKFDNEITVVEPFQLTSQKPNWRKACEVA
;
A
#
# COMPACT_ATOMS: atom_id res chain seq x y z
N MET A 1 13.71 -20.51 -11.99
CA MET A 1 13.52 -19.09 -11.61
C MET A 1 12.21 -18.59 -12.18
N LYS A 2 11.34 -18.00 -11.37
CA LYS A 2 10.07 -17.42 -11.80
C LYS A 2 10.21 -15.91 -11.98
N ILE A 3 9.95 -15.42 -13.20
CA ILE A 3 9.91 -13.98 -13.48
C ILE A 3 8.46 -13.50 -13.38
N ILE A 4 8.23 -12.50 -12.55
CA ILE A 4 6.90 -11.91 -12.36
C ILE A 4 6.93 -10.41 -12.63
N LYS A 5 5.77 -9.85 -12.98
CA LYS A 5 5.61 -8.39 -13.09
C LYS A 5 5.38 -7.79 -11.70
N PRO A 6 5.88 -6.57 -11.44
CA PRO A 6 5.51 -5.85 -10.23
C PRO A 6 3.99 -5.65 -10.21
N SER A 7 3.39 -5.72 -9.02
CA SER A 7 1.95 -5.56 -8.83
C SER A 7 1.62 -5.03 -7.44
N TYR A 8 0.38 -4.64 -7.26
CA TYR A 8 -0.17 -4.31 -5.96
C TYR A 8 -1.60 -4.82 -5.83
N GLU A 9 -2.04 -5.01 -4.59
CA GLU A 9 -3.39 -5.42 -4.24
C GLU A 9 -3.82 -4.63 -3.00
N ILE A 10 -4.97 -3.96 -3.06
CA ILE A 10 -5.60 -3.40 -1.87
C ILE A 10 -6.29 -4.54 -1.15
N ILE A 11 -5.87 -4.83 0.08
CA ILE A 11 -6.38 -5.96 0.86
C ILE A 11 -7.76 -5.64 1.44
N ASP A 12 -7.95 -4.39 1.87
CA ASP A 12 -9.19 -3.95 2.49
C ASP A 12 -10.25 -3.57 1.46
N THR A 13 -11.51 -3.89 1.75
CA THR A 13 -12.65 -3.41 0.97
C THR A 13 -12.87 -1.91 1.24
N LEU A 14 -12.68 -1.09 0.21
CA LEU A 14 -12.83 0.37 0.33
C LEU A 14 -14.23 0.84 -0.11
N ASN A 15 -15.05 1.27 0.85
CA ASN A 15 -16.30 1.97 0.57
C ASN A 15 -16.15 3.47 0.87
N GLY A 16 -15.93 4.26 -0.18
CA GLY A 16 -15.69 5.70 -0.05
C GLY A 16 -16.80 6.45 0.69
N LYS A 17 -18.07 6.07 0.56
CA LYS A 17 -19.17 6.72 1.28
C LYS A 17 -19.07 6.50 2.79
N GLU A 18 -18.81 5.26 3.21
CA GLU A 18 -18.70 4.93 4.63
C GLU A 18 -17.41 5.49 5.25
N ILE A 19 -16.32 5.53 4.49
CA ILE A 19 -15.07 6.18 4.92
C ILE A 19 -15.31 7.66 5.20
N LEU A 20 -15.96 8.38 4.26
CA LEU A 20 -16.24 9.80 4.45
C LEU A 20 -17.18 10.05 5.64
N LYS A 21 -18.20 9.22 5.85
CA LYS A 21 -19.10 9.31 7.02
C LYS A 21 -18.34 9.12 8.33
N LYS A 22 -17.41 8.15 8.39
CA LYS A 22 -16.55 7.93 9.56
C LYS A 22 -15.70 9.17 9.85
N ILE A 23 -15.04 9.74 8.84
CA ILE A 23 -14.21 10.93 8.97
C ILE A 23 -15.05 12.13 9.42
N GLU A 24 -16.25 12.32 8.86
CA GLU A 24 -17.18 13.36 9.30
C GLU A 24 -17.56 13.21 10.78
N LEU A 25 -17.93 12.00 11.21
CA LEU A 25 -18.25 11.72 12.60
C LEU A 25 -17.08 12.09 13.52
N CYS A 26 -15.87 11.60 13.22
CA CYS A 26 -14.68 11.91 14.02
C CYS A 26 -14.40 13.42 14.09
N GLY A 27 -14.50 14.13 12.96
CA GLY A 27 -14.24 15.57 12.92
C GLY A 27 -15.29 16.40 13.67
N ARG A 28 -16.57 15.98 13.63
CA ARG A 28 -17.66 16.72 14.29
C ARG A 28 -17.65 16.58 15.81
N VAL A 29 -17.09 15.49 16.35
CA VAL A 29 -16.87 15.31 17.80
C VAL A 29 -16.00 16.44 18.38
N CYS A 30 -15.02 16.94 17.62
CA CYS A 30 -14.15 18.05 18.05
C CYS A 30 -14.91 19.35 18.32
N TYR A 31 -16.06 19.55 17.67
CA TYR A 31 -16.86 20.78 17.75
C TYR A 31 -18.26 20.55 18.33
N LYS A 32 -18.56 19.34 18.84
CA LYS A 32 -19.89 18.95 19.31
C LYS A 32 -21.00 19.31 18.32
N SER A 33 -20.79 18.95 17.06
CA SER A 33 -21.67 19.31 15.93
C SER A 33 -22.23 18.10 15.17
N GLU A 34 -22.32 16.96 15.85
CA GLU A 34 -22.82 15.69 15.31
C GLU A 34 -24.28 15.78 14.83
N ASP A 35 -25.06 16.72 15.37
CA ASP A 35 -26.42 17.07 14.95
C ASP A 35 -26.52 17.54 13.49
N LYS A 36 -25.40 17.99 12.90
CA LYS A 36 -25.34 18.46 11.51
C LYS A 36 -25.02 17.35 10.50
N ILE A 37 -24.90 16.10 10.94
CA ILE A 37 -24.70 14.96 10.04
C ILE A 37 -26.00 14.69 9.28
N THR A 38 -25.89 14.61 7.96
CA THR A 38 -26.97 14.25 7.03
C THR A 38 -26.48 13.16 6.09
N GLU A 39 -27.38 12.57 5.30
CA GLU A 39 -27.00 11.53 4.33
C GLU A 39 -25.89 11.98 3.35
N ASN A 40 -25.83 13.27 3.02
CA ASN A 40 -24.95 13.82 1.98
C ASN A 40 -23.92 14.86 2.49
N SER A 41 -23.83 15.10 3.80
CA SER A 41 -22.93 16.13 4.35
C SER A 41 -21.44 15.72 4.36
N ALA A 42 -21.15 14.42 4.42
CA ALA A 42 -19.79 13.91 4.63
C ALA A 42 -18.78 14.40 3.60
N ARG A 43 -19.16 14.44 2.31
CA ARG A 43 -18.26 14.86 1.23
C ARG A 43 -17.86 16.32 1.37
N GLU A 44 -18.81 17.22 1.60
CA GLU A 44 -18.53 18.64 1.76
C GLU A 44 -17.82 18.92 3.08
N PHE A 45 -18.15 18.21 4.15
CA PHE A 45 -17.43 18.31 5.42
C PHE A 45 -15.95 17.97 5.26
N VAL A 46 -15.62 16.80 4.69
CA VAL A 46 -14.23 16.37 4.49
C VAL A 46 -13.47 17.33 3.57
N LYS A 47 -14.13 17.88 2.55
CA LYS A 47 -13.54 18.91 1.68
C LYS A 47 -13.16 20.19 2.47
N GLN A 48 -14.00 20.62 3.41
CA GLN A 48 -13.69 21.77 4.26
C GLN A 48 -12.55 21.47 5.25
N ILE A 49 -12.52 20.26 5.82
CA ILE A 49 -11.43 19.80 6.70
C ILE A 49 -10.08 19.88 5.98
N ILE A 50 -10.01 19.37 4.74
CA ILE A 50 -8.79 19.44 3.91
C ILE A 50 -8.43 20.90 3.64
N LYS A 51 -9.40 21.74 3.24
CA LYS A 51 -9.17 23.17 2.97
C LYS A 51 -8.64 23.93 4.20
N ALA A 52 -9.10 23.56 5.40
CA ALA A 52 -8.67 24.16 6.66
C ALA A 52 -7.33 23.62 7.18
N GLY A 53 -6.76 22.58 6.55
CA GLY A 53 -5.53 21.94 7.03
C GLY A 53 -5.71 21.13 8.32
N HIS A 54 -6.94 20.72 8.65
CA HIS A 54 -7.24 19.92 9.84
C HIS A 54 -6.98 18.42 9.57
N GLU A 55 -5.76 18.09 9.16
CA GLU A 55 -5.42 16.78 8.58
C GLU A 55 -5.51 15.60 9.58
N SER A 56 -5.40 15.86 10.88
CA SER A 56 -5.48 14.81 11.92
C SER A 56 -6.79 14.01 11.86
N VAL A 57 -7.88 14.61 11.38
CA VAL A 57 -9.17 13.92 11.24
C VAL A 57 -9.11 12.82 10.16
N LEU A 58 -8.26 13.01 9.14
CA LEU A 58 -8.09 12.05 8.04
C LEU A 58 -7.38 10.77 8.50
N GLU A 59 -6.58 10.86 9.58
CA GLU A 59 -5.84 9.73 10.16
C GLU A 59 -6.75 8.69 10.83
N HIS A 60 -8.03 8.97 11.02
CA HIS A 60 -9.01 8.01 11.56
C HIS A 60 -9.37 6.87 10.59
N PHE A 61 -8.83 6.87 9.37
CA PHE A 61 -8.97 5.77 8.44
C PHE A 61 -7.60 5.23 7.99
N SER A 62 -7.48 3.91 7.95
CA SER A 62 -6.29 3.19 7.48
C SER A 62 -6.72 2.03 6.59
N PHE A 63 -5.86 1.64 5.65
CA PHE A 63 -6.03 0.46 4.81
C PHE A 63 -4.66 -0.13 4.47
N SER A 64 -4.67 -1.38 4.02
CA SER A 64 -3.48 -2.18 3.75
C SER A 64 -3.38 -2.45 2.26
N VAL A 65 -2.15 -2.35 1.75
CA VAL A 65 -1.81 -2.67 0.37
C VAL A 65 -0.68 -3.68 0.39
N ARG A 66 -0.86 -4.78 -0.34
CA ARG A 66 0.21 -5.74 -0.61
C ARG A 66 0.93 -5.31 -1.88
N PHE A 67 2.22 -5.07 -1.78
CA PHE A 67 3.07 -4.80 -2.93
C PHE A 67 3.91 -6.03 -3.28
N ILE A 68 4.02 -6.32 -4.57
CA ILE A 68 4.98 -7.25 -5.15
C ILE A 68 5.95 -6.40 -5.97
N THR A 69 7.15 -6.21 -5.45
CA THR A 69 8.15 -5.29 -5.99
C THR A 69 9.56 -5.74 -5.65
N ASP A 70 10.57 -5.11 -6.25
CA ASP A 70 11.96 -5.41 -5.96
C ASP A 70 12.43 -4.79 -4.63
N ARG A 71 13.61 -5.21 -4.19
CA ARG A 71 14.19 -4.81 -2.90
C ARG A 71 14.62 -3.34 -2.85
N GLY A 72 14.97 -2.74 -3.99
CA GLY A 72 15.30 -1.33 -4.07
C GLY A 72 14.08 -0.47 -3.76
N ILE A 73 12.96 -0.75 -4.43
CA ILE A 73 11.69 -0.06 -4.17
C ILE A 73 11.20 -0.30 -2.74
N SER A 74 11.30 -1.51 -2.21
CA SER A 74 10.89 -1.77 -0.82
C SER A 74 11.73 -1.00 0.20
N HIS A 75 13.02 -0.76 -0.08
CA HIS A 75 13.90 0.06 0.76
C HIS A 75 13.56 1.56 0.70
N GLU A 76 12.98 2.05 -0.39
CA GLU A 76 12.44 3.42 -0.48
C GLU A 76 11.10 3.54 0.24
N ILE A 77 10.18 2.60 0.03
CA ILE A 77 8.84 2.62 0.63
C ILE A 77 8.91 2.67 2.16
N VAL A 78 9.75 1.84 2.80
CA VAL A 78 9.86 1.80 4.27
C VAL A 78 10.38 3.10 4.90
N ARG A 79 10.82 4.07 4.10
CA ARG A 79 11.21 5.41 4.58
C ARG A 79 10.00 6.26 4.97
N HIS A 80 8.79 5.91 4.51
CA HIS A 80 7.55 6.52 4.95
C HIS A 80 7.15 5.97 6.33
N ARG A 81 7.63 6.62 7.39
CA ARG A 81 7.52 6.14 8.78
C ARG A 81 6.11 6.19 9.39
N ILE A 82 5.14 6.78 8.69
CA ILE A 82 3.74 6.84 9.13
C ILE A 82 2.97 5.54 8.88
N ALA A 83 3.50 4.63 8.05
CA ALA A 83 2.86 3.37 7.74
C ALA A 83 3.47 2.20 8.53
N SER A 84 2.72 1.11 8.59
CA SER A 84 3.15 -0.15 9.20
C SER A 84 3.54 -1.14 8.12
N TYR A 85 4.68 -1.82 8.27
CA TYR A 85 5.23 -2.72 7.24
C TYR A 85 5.37 -4.15 7.74
N SER A 86 4.97 -5.09 6.89
CA SER A 86 5.31 -6.50 6.99
C SER A 86 5.99 -6.91 5.69
N GLN A 87 7.26 -7.32 5.77
CA GLN A 87 8.07 -7.68 4.62
C GLN A 87 8.39 -9.17 4.63
N GLU A 88 8.46 -9.76 3.45
CA GLU A 88 8.94 -11.12 3.30
C GLU A 88 10.37 -11.22 3.85
N SER A 89 10.58 -12.17 4.77
CA SER A 89 11.86 -12.32 5.42
C SER A 89 12.77 -13.24 4.63
N THR A 90 13.88 -12.71 4.13
CA THR A 90 14.94 -13.52 3.49
C THR A 90 15.68 -14.43 4.47
N ARG A 91 15.38 -14.37 5.78
CA ARG A 91 15.90 -15.28 6.80
C ARG A 91 15.02 -16.51 7.01
N TYR A 92 13.72 -16.42 6.67
CA TYR A 92 12.73 -17.45 6.94
C TYR A 92 12.10 -18.04 5.68
N CYS A 93 11.89 -17.25 4.63
CA CYS A 93 11.39 -17.74 3.35
C CYS A 93 12.51 -18.47 2.60
N ASN A 94 12.59 -19.79 2.83
CA ASN A 94 13.55 -20.65 2.15
C ASN A 94 13.00 -21.14 0.81
N TYR A 95 13.45 -20.50 -0.27
CA TYR A 95 13.08 -20.83 -1.64
C TYR A 95 13.62 -22.17 -2.15
N SER A 96 14.52 -22.82 -1.42
CA SER A 96 15.05 -24.16 -1.72
C SER A 96 14.21 -25.30 -1.15
N ASN A 97 13.03 -25.01 -0.59
CA ASN A 97 12.07 -26.02 -0.15
C ASN A 97 10.97 -26.20 -1.20
N ASP A 98 10.36 -27.39 -1.23
CA ASP A 98 9.27 -27.75 -2.17
C ASP A 98 8.06 -26.81 -2.09
N LYS A 99 7.85 -26.12 -0.95
CA LYS A 99 6.80 -25.11 -0.79
C LYS A 99 6.88 -23.98 -1.85
N PHE A 100 8.06 -23.72 -2.40
CA PHE A 100 8.28 -22.69 -3.41
C PHE A 100 8.75 -23.27 -4.75
N ASP A 101 8.45 -24.55 -5.01
CA ASP A 101 8.86 -25.29 -6.21
C ASP A 101 10.39 -25.30 -6.43
N ASN A 102 11.18 -25.09 -5.37
CA ASN A 102 12.64 -24.98 -5.43
C ASN A 102 13.14 -23.86 -6.37
N GLU A 103 12.35 -22.79 -6.55
CA GLU A 103 12.71 -21.66 -7.42
C GLU A 103 12.58 -20.30 -6.72
N ILE A 104 13.56 -19.42 -6.92
CA ILE A 104 13.42 -18.00 -6.56
C ILE A 104 12.42 -17.30 -7.48
N THR A 105 11.75 -16.28 -6.93
CA THR A 105 10.91 -15.35 -7.67
C THR A 105 11.63 -14.02 -7.85
N VAL A 106 11.68 -13.51 -9.08
CA VAL A 106 12.36 -12.28 -9.44
C VAL A 106 11.39 -11.33 -10.14
N VAL A 107 11.38 -10.07 -9.70
CA VAL A 107 10.54 -9.02 -10.31
C VAL A 107 11.21 -8.48 -11.58
N GLU A 108 10.43 -8.43 -12.65
CA GLU A 108 10.87 -7.92 -13.95
C GLU A 108 11.22 -6.42 -13.86
N PRO A 109 12.46 -6.02 -14.25
CA PRO A 109 12.87 -4.62 -14.21
C PRO A 109 12.19 -3.83 -15.32
N PHE A 110 11.50 -2.76 -14.95
CA PHE A 110 10.79 -1.89 -15.90
C PHE A 110 11.74 -1.14 -16.85
N GLN A 111 12.93 -0.78 -16.38
CA GLN A 111 13.83 0.16 -17.06
C GLN A 111 14.81 -0.51 -18.04
N LEU A 112 14.94 -1.84 -18.02
CA LEU A 112 15.99 -2.57 -18.73
C LEU A 112 15.48 -3.23 -20.02
N THR A 113 14.81 -2.49 -20.91
CA THR A 113 14.22 -3.04 -22.15
C THR A 113 15.25 -3.73 -23.05
N SER A 114 16.29 -3.02 -23.50
CA SER A 114 17.34 -3.59 -24.37
C SER A 114 18.29 -4.55 -23.63
N GLN A 115 18.43 -4.38 -22.31
CA GLN A 115 19.35 -5.17 -21.48
C GLN A 115 18.69 -6.37 -20.80
N LYS A 116 17.38 -6.58 -20.99
CA LYS A 116 16.62 -7.67 -20.38
C LYS A 116 17.25 -9.06 -20.58
N PRO A 117 17.81 -9.41 -21.77
CA PRO A 117 18.50 -10.69 -21.94
C PRO A 117 19.73 -10.86 -21.02
N ASN A 118 20.53 -9.79 -20.87
CA ASN A 118 21.71 -9.80 -20.00
C ASN A 118 21.32 -9.91 -18.53
N TRP A 119 20.29 -9.17 -18.12
CA TRP A 119 19.73 -9.25 -16.77
C TRP A 119 19.22 -10.67 -16.46
N ARG A 120 18.44 -11.27 -17.37
CA ARG A 120 17.92 -12.63 -17.20
C ARG A 120 19.07 -13.63 -17.03
N LYS A 121 20.08 -13.55 -17.90
CA LYS A 121 21.27 -14.42 -17.82
C LYS A 121 22.00 -14.23 -16.49
N ALA A 122 22.12 -13.00 -15.99
CA ALA A 122 22.73 -12.72 -14.70
C ALA A 122 21.93 -13.34 -13.53
N CYS A 123 20.60 -13.33 -13.59
CA CYS A 123 19.76 -13.97 -12.57
C CYS A 123 19.81 -15.51 -12.61
N GLU A 124 20.05 -16.11 -13.78
CA GLU A 124 20.14 -17.58 -13.92
C GLU A 124 21.46 -18.16 -13.39
N VAL A 125 22.52 -17.35 -13.29
CA VAL A 125 23.85 -17.77 -12.80
C VAL A 125 24.12 -17.42 -11.34
N ALA A 126 23.24 -16.63 -10.71
CA ALA A 126 23.34 -16.17 -9.34
C ALA A 126 22.71 -17.18 -8.37
#